data_AF-A0A6J3LZV2-F1
#
_entry.id   AF-A0A6J3LZV2-F1
#
_cell.length_a   1.000
_cell.length_b   1.000
_cell.length_c   1.000
_cell.angle_alpha   90.00
_cell.angle_beta   90.00
_cell.angle_gamma   90.00
#
_symmetry.space_group_name_H-M   'P 1'
#
loop_
_entity.id
_entity.type
_entity.pdbx_description
1 polymer ?
#
loop_
_entity_poly.entity_id
_entity_poly.type
_entity_poly.pdbx_seq_one_letter_code
_entity_poly.pdbx_strand_id
1 'polypeptide(L)'
;MLLALHLAFLTTPPLFYVHGLEASTWMRLASLQQPIDEIFGLALGACLGAWIGAIPIPLDWDRDWQRWPVTVLCGAYAGAVIGKLAGGYLFKGMKMKIN
;
A
#
# COMPACT_ATOMS: atom_id res chain seq x y z
N MET A 1 -6.19 -15.23 -7.12
CA MET A 1 -6.26 -15.53 -5.67
C MET A 1 -4.93 -15.28 -4.95
N LEU A 2 -3.79 -15.79 -5.43
CA LEU A 2 -2.48 -15.60 -4.77
C LEU A 2 -2.03 -14.13 -4.61
N LEU A 3 -2.26 -13.26 -5.59
CA LEU A 3 -1.93 -11.83 -5.48
C LEU A 3 -2.69 -11.14 -4.33
N ALA A 4 -4.01 -11.35 -4.27
CA ALA A 4 -4.84 -10.79 -3.21
C ALA A 4 -4.41 -11.29 -1.84
N LEU A 5 -3.97 -12.55 -1.74
CA LEU A 5 -3.38 -13.11 -0.53
C LEU A 5 -2.12 -12.35 -0.10
N HIS A 6 -1.20 -12.07 -1.02
CA HIS A 6 0.03 -11.33 -0.72
C HIS A 6 -0.27 -9.91 -0.26
N LEU A 7 -1.17 -9.20 -0.94
CA LEU A 7 -1.59 -7.86 -0.54
C LEU A 7 -2.26 -7.87 0.83
N ALA A 8 -3.18 -8.80 1.07
CA ALA A 8 -3.86 -8.91 2.36
C ALA A 8 -2.87 -9.23 3.49
N PHE A 9 -1.93 -10.15 3.29
CA PHE A 9 -0.92 -10.46 4.30
C PHE A 9 0.07 -9.31 4.55
N LEU A 10 0.39 -8.53 3.51
CA LEU A 10 1.34 -7.43 3.61
C LEU A 10 0.76 -6.23 4.35
N THR A 11 -0.51 -5.88 4.11
CA THR A 11 -1.11 -4.64 4.62
C THR A 11 -2.00 -4.86 5.85
N THR A 12 -2.77 -5.94 5.88
CA THR A 12 -3.88 -6.11 6.82
C THR A 12 -3.42 -6.41 8.26
N PRO A 13 -2.56 -7.41 8.54
CA PRO A 13 -2.09 -7.67 9.91
C PRO A 13 -1.41 -6.46 10.60
N PRO A 14 -0.47 -5.73 9.97
CA PRO A 14 0.18 -4.61 10.65
C PRO A 14 -0.79 -3.44 10.90
N LEU A 15 -1.73 -3.18 9.99
CA LEU A 15 -2.78 -2.17 10.19
C LEU A 15 -3.65 -2.50 11.40
N PHE A 16 -4.13 -3.75 11.52
CA PHE A 16 -4.93 -4.18 12.67
C PHE A 16 -4.15 -4.11 13.98
N TYR A 17 -2.86 -4.46 13.96
CA TYR A 17 -2.03 -4.45 15.15
C TYR A 17 -1.81 -3.03 15.70
N VAL A 18 -1.63 -2.03 14.84
CA VAL A 18 -1.34 -0.64 15.26
C VAL A 18 -2.59 0.20 15.48
N HIS A 19 -3.60 0.10 14.61
CA HIS A 19 -4.78 0.96 14.66
C HIS A 19 -5.97 0.31 15.41
N GLY A 20 -5.87 -0.98 15.74
CA GLY A 20 -6.94 -1.73 16.38
C GLY A 20 -8.16 -1.96 15.48
N LEU A 21 -9.30 -2.29 16.11
CA LEU A 21 -10.54 -2.72 15.45
C LEU A 21 -11.66 -1.67 15.52
N GLU A 22 -11.36 -0.44 15.96
CA GLU A 22 -12.39 0.58 16.15
C GLU A 22 -12.89 1.15 14.83
N ALA A 23 -14.20 1.05 14.56
CA ALA A 23 -14.81 1.48 13.29
C ALA A 23 -14.55 2.97 12.96
N SER A 24 -14.51 3.83 13.98
CA SER A 24 -14.21 5.26 13.84
C SER A 24 -12.81 5.49 13.24
N THR A 25 -11.82 4.70 13.66
CA THR A 25 -10.43 4.76 13.18
C THR A 25 -10.33 4.26 11.74
N TRP A 26 -11.02 3.17 11.41
CA TRP A 26 -11.06 2.63 10.04
C TRP A 26 -11.73 3.60 9.05
N MET A 27 -12.80 4.29 9.45
CA MET A 27 -13.40 5.34 8.62
C MET A 27 -12.43 6.50 8.37
N ARG A 28 -11.64 6.90 9.39
CA ARG A 28 -10.64 7.97 9.27
C ARG A 28 -9.44 7.58 8.42
N LEU A 29 -9.04 6.32 8.46
CA LEU A 29 -8.04 5.75 7.55
C LEU A 29 -8.56 5.72 6.12
N ALA A 30 -9.77 5.21 5.90
CA ALA A 30 -10.40 5.16 4.58
C ALA A 30 -10.64 6.55 3.97
N SER A 31 -10.94 7.55 4.79
CA SER A 31 -11.10 8.94 4.37
C SER A 31 -9.79 9.72 4.25
N LEU A 32 -8.63 9.08 4.47
CA LEU A 32 -7.30 9.71 4.45
C LEU A 32 -7.16 10.89 5.44
N GLN A 33 -7.96 10.90 6.50
CA GLN A 33 -7.95 11.96 7.54
C GLN A 33 -6.99 11.64 8.70
N GLN A 34 -6.48 10.42 8.78
CA GLN A 34 -5.43 10.07 9.72
C GLN A 34 -4.08 10.63 9.23
N PRO A 35 -3.22 11.18 10.12
CA PRO A 35 -1.84 11.46 9.73
C PRO A 35 -1.18 10.20 9.19
N ILE A 36 -0.40 10.34 8.11
CA ILE A 36 0.30 9.21 7.50
C ILE A 36 1.42 8.80 8.44
N ASP A 37 1.24 7.66 9.10
CA ASP A 37 2.28 7.00 9.87
C ASP A 37 2.98 5.93 9.03
N GLU A 38 3.96 5.26 9.62
CA GLU A 38 4.76 4.24 8.96
C GLU A 38 3.91 3.08 8.41
N ILE A 39 2.88 2.65 9.16
CA ILE A 39 2.05 1.50 8.79
C ILE A 39 0.98 1.87 7.77
N PHE A 40 0.34 3.04 7.92
CA PHE A 40 -0.59 3.52 6.91
C PHE A 40 0.14 3.87 5.61
N GLY A 41 1.34 4.45 5.69
CA GLY A 41 2.23 4.68 4.56
C GLY A 41 2.59 3.38 3.85
N LEU A 42 2.90 2.31 4.59
CA LEU A 42 3.13 0.98 4.01
C LEU A 42 1.90 0.49 3.22
N ALA A 43 0.70 0.59 3.79
CA ALA A 43 -0.51 0.09 3.16
C ALA A 43 -0.87 0.88 1.89
N LEU A 44 -0.81 2.21 1.95
CA LEU A 44 -1.04 3.08 0.79
C LEU A 44 0.02 2.86 -0.28
N GLY A 45 1.30 2.78 0.12
CA GLY A 45 2.41 2.51 -0.78
C GLY A 45 2.27 1.16 -1.48
N ALA A 46 1.85 0.11 -0.78
CA ALA A 46 1.58 -1.20 -1.37
C ALA A 46 0.48 -1.15 -2.43
N CYS A 47 -0.63 -0.47 -2.14
CA CYS A 47 -1.74 -0.32 -3.08
C CYS A 47 -1.35 0.51 -4.32
N LEU A 48 -0.69 1.65 -4.13
CA LEU A 48 -0.22 2.49 -5.23
C LEU A 48 0.85 1.78 -6.06
N GLY A 49 1.79 1.11 -5.40
CA GLY A 49 2.84 0.34 -6.06
C GLY A 49 2.27 -0.81 -6.88
N ALA A 50 1.27 -1.53 -6.36
CA ALA A 50 0.55 -2.57 -7.11
C ALA A 50 -0.15 -1.98 -8.35
N TRP A 51 -0.81 -0.84 -8.20
CA TRP A 51 -1.48 -0.15 -9.31
C TRP A 51 -0.49 0.29 -10.40
N ILE A 52 0.64 0.90 -10.02
CA ILE A 52 1.72 1.26 -10.96
C ILE A 52 2.33 0.01 -11.61
N GLY A 53 2.50 -1.07 -10.83
CA GLY A 53 2.99 -2.36 -11.32
C GLY A 53 2.10 -3.00 -12.38
N ALA A 54 0.84 -2.59 -12.51
CA ALA A 54 -0.06 -3.05 -13.57
C ALA A 54 0.17 -2.33 -14.92
N ILE A 55 0.79 -1.13 -14.92
CA ILE A 55 1.05 -0.34 -16.13
C ILE A 55 1.93 -1.03 -17.18
N PRO A 56 3.06 -1.70 -16.83
CA PRO A 56 3.94 -2.30 -17.83
C PRO A 56 3.36 -3.56 -18.49
N ILE A 57 2.33 -4.17 -17.90
CA ILE A 57 1.74 -5.43 -18.35
C ILE A 57 1.21 -5.39 -19.81
N PRO A 58 0.43 -4.37 -20.23
CA PRO A 58 -0.05 -4.26 -21.61
C PRO A 58 1.04 -3.84 -22.63
N LEU A 59 2.25 -3.47 -22.21
CA LEU A 59 3.28 -2.94 -23.12
C LEU A 59 3.97 -4.05 -23.92
N ASP A 60 4.37 -5.16 -23.29
CA ASP A 60 5.01 -6.34 -23.92
C ASP A 60 4.64 -7.63 -23.15
N TRP A 61 3.36 -8.00 -23.20
CA TRP A 61 2.80 -9.18 -22.50
C TRP A 61 3.53 -10.50 -22.81
N ASP A 62 4.28 -10.57 -23.91
CA ASP A 62 5.06 -11.74 -24.32
C ASP A 62 6.34 -11.97 -23.50
N ARG A 63 6.73 -11.04 -22.62
CA ARG A 63 7.93 -11.19 -21.78
C ARG A 63 7.59 -11.85 -20.45
N ASP A 64 8.35 -12.88 -20.10
CA ASP A 64 8.14 -13.64 -18.84
C ASP A 64 8.08 -12.75 -17.59
N TRP A 65 8.85 -11.66 -17.58
CA TRP A 65 8.90 -10.72 -16.45
C TRP A 65 7.72 -9.74 -16.38
N GLN A 66 6.96 -9.54 -17.47
CA GLN A 66 5.75 -8.70 -17.51
C GLN A 66 4.46 -9.50 -17.25
N ARG A 67 4.56 -10.84 -17.15
CA ARG A 67 3.39 -11.69 -16.93
C ARG A 67 2.68 -11.34 -15.65
N TRP A 68 1.36 -11.31 -15.72
CA TRP A 68 0.53 -11.21 -14.54
C TRP A 68 0.81 -12.37 -13.56
N PRO A 69 0.98 -12.14 -12.25
CA PRO A 69 0.96 -10.88 -11.50
C PRO A 69 2.36 -10.37 -11.08
N VAL A 70 3.43 -10.73 -11.79
CA VAL A 70 4.83 -10.51 -11.36
C VAL A 70 5.12 -9.03 -11.11
N THR A 71 4.85 -8.17 -12.09
CA THR A 71 5.12 -6.72 -11.98
C THR A 71 4.27 -6.06 -10.90
N VAL A 72 3.04 -6.53 -10.69
CA VAL A 72 2.14 -6.05 -9.63
C VAL A 72 2.69 -6.40 -8.24
N LEU A 73 3.20 -7.62 -8.05
CA LEU A 73 3.82 -8.02 -6.79
C LEU A 73 5.10 -7.22 -6.53
N CYS A 74 5.97 -7.09 -7.53
CA CYS A 74 7.18 -6.27 -7.41
C CYS A 74 6.83 -4.82 -7.03
N GLY A 75 5.83 -4.24 -7.71
CA GLY A 75 5.32 -2.91 -7.40
C GLY A 75 4.76 -2.80 -5.99
N ALA A 76 3.95 -3.78 -5.56
CA ALA A 76 3.37 -3.82 -4.22
C ALA A 76 4.43 -3.84 -3.11
N TYR A 77 5.43 -4.72 -3.23
CA TYR A 77 6.50 -4.82 -2.22
C TYR A 77 7.41 -3.59 -2.22
N ALA A 78 7.82 -3.09 -3.40
CA ALA A 78 8.63 -1.89 -3.50
C ALA A 78 7.87 -0.66 -2.96
N GLY A 79 6.60 -0.52 -3.34
CA GLY A 79 5.72 0.54 -2.86
C GLY A 79 5.48 0.45 -1.35
N ALA A 80 5.32 -0.75 -0.80
CA ALA A 80 5.19 -0.95 0.65
C ALA A 80 6.43 -0.47 1.42
N VAL A 81 7.63 -0.81 0.96
CA VAL A 81 8.89 -0.35 1.58
C VAL A 81 9.04 1.16 1.48
N ILE A 82 8.83 1.74 0.29
CA ILE A 82 8.93 3.18 0.08
C ILE A 82 7.89 3.92 0.91
N GLY A 83 6.64 3.46 0.90
CA GLY A 83 5.54 4.04 1.66
C GLY A 83 5.77 3.98 3.16
N LYS A 84 6.31 2.85 3.66
CA LYS A 84 6.71 2.68 5.05
C LYS A 84 7.77 3.70 5.47
N LEU A 85 8.84 3.80 4.69
CA LEU A 85 9.94 4.74 4.94
C LEU A 85 9.45 6.19 4.84
N ALA A 86 8.64 6.51 3.83
CA ALA A 86 8.08 7.85 3.68
C ALA A 86 7.16 8.21 4.86
N GLY A 87 6.28 7.31 5.29
CA GLY A 87 5.42 7.51 6.47
C GLY A 87 6.21 7.67 7.77
N GLY A 88 7.28 6.89 7.93
CA GLY A 88 8.13 6.93 9.12
C GLY A 88 9.09 8.14 9.19
N TYR A 89 9.64 8.57 8.06
CA TYR A 89 10.70 9.60 8.00
C TYR A 89 10.23 10.94 7.45
N LEU A 90 9.44 10.97 6.37
CA LEU A 90 9.01 12.21 5.72
C LEU A 90 7.72 12.77 6.29
N PHE A 91 6.73 11.91 6.54
CA PHE A 91 5.36 12.33 6.88
C PHE A 91 5.04 12.19 8.37
N LYS A 92 6.04 11.92 9.22
CA LYS A 92 5.86 11.70 10.66
C LYS A 92 5.14 12.91 11.31
N GLY A 93 3.83 12.78 11.52
CA GLY A 93 2.99 13.81 12.12
C GLY A 93 2.33 14.80 11.14
N MET A 94 2.46 14.63 9.82
CA MET A 94 1.71 15.44 8.84
C MET A 94 0.24 14.99 8.81
N LYS A 95 -0.65 15.86 9.32
CA LYS A 95 -2.10 15.69 9.16
C LYS A 95 -2.52 16.19 7.79
N MET A 96 -3.07 15.32 6.96
CA MET A 96 -3.77 15.72 5.74
C MET A 96 -5.07 16.42 6.12
N LYS A 97 -5.07 17.76 6.15
CA LYS A 97 -6.31 18.54 6.19
C LYS A 97 -6.90 18.55 4.77
N ILE A 98 -7.82 17.63 4.51
CA ILE A 98 -8.74 17.75 3.39
C ILE A 98 -9.80 18.74 3.85
N ASN A 99 -9.76 19.96 3.29
CA ASN A 99 -10.70 21.05 3.59
C ASN A 99 -11.99 20.86 2.79
#